data_AF-A0A2V7JJB0-F1
#
_entry.id   AF-A0A2V7JJB0-F1
#
_cell.length_a   1.000
_cell.length_b   1.000
_cell.length_c   1.000
_cell.angle_alpha   90.00
_cell.angle_beta   90.00
_cell.angle_gamma   90.00
#
_symmetry.space_group_name_H-M   'P 1'
#
loop_
_entity.id
_entity.type
_entity.pdbx_description
1 polymer ?
#
loop_
_entity_poly.entity_id
_entity_poly.type
_entity_poly.pdbx_seq_one_letter_code
_entity_poly.pdbx_strand_id
1 'polypeptide(L)'
;DLLGELTEDILQRSFLYQLLAKYRPDAVIDSVNTATAFAYQDAEKSAQALLEAAARGQADRATVERHVLLLTMPQLIRHVQILVESLKRAATKAYVKIGTSGTGGMGFNIPYTHSEERPSRLLLTKSAVAGAQSLLLFLLGRTPGAPATVEIKPTATIAWREIGYGPIRRKGKPIPLVDCPTPIAIAQAFAPDAHPWCELAGTLEGAYIDVGENGLFSRDEFETVTALGQMEFITPEEVADYVMMELQGRPTGRDVVAALDAATAGPTYRAAMLRGAALERLRALERDAGSRGVAFEMLGPPRLTKLLWESYLCGLLHPSVRALAESQAAELSRAAHARIERDATLRSHILSVGIPILTPDGERVYRGGQVAVPADGGDGGDPRSAAPRGWVDLRPEQFGIWITRAREMIAQAERRARCSDESGSDVDWTAIGADDPIEPARFATWVFRFEDRGERIKR
;
A
#
# COMPACT_ATOMS: atom_id res chain seq x y z
N ASP A 1 13.00 1.45 -10.36
CA ASP A 1 11.99 0.45 -9.96
C ASP A 1 11.46 0.63 -8.54
N LEU A 2 12.32 0.77 -7.52
CA LEU A 2 11.87 0.82 -6.12
C LEU A 2 11.13 2.12 -5.75
N LEU A 3 11.73 3.28 -6.04
CA LEU A 3 11.31 4.59 -5.53
C LEU A 3 10.36 5.39 -6.44
N GLY A 4 10.20 5.00 -7.70
CA GLY A 4 9.38 5.74 -8.69
C GLY A 4 7.90 5.36 -8.66
N GLU A 5 7.13 5.77 -9.66
CA GLU A 5 5.77 5.26 -9.84
C GLU A 5 5.77 3.78 -10.23
N LEU A 6 4.69 3.04 -9.95
CA LEU A 6 4.49 1.71 -10.49
C LEU A 6 4.12 1.83 -11.97
N THR A 7 5.02 1.39 -12.85
CA THR A 7 4.76 1.34 -14.28
C THR A 7 4.41 -0.08 -14.73
N GLU A 8 3.77 -0.18 -15.89
CA GLU A 8 3.45 -1.46 -16.52
C GLU A 8 4.71 -2.32 -16.74
N ASP A 9 5.80 -1.68 -17.15
CA ASP A 9 7.09 -2.35 -17.35
C ASP A 9 7.66 -2.94 -16.04
N ILE A 10 7.61 -2.20 -14.93
CA ILE A 10 8.02 -2.71 -13.61
C ILE A 10 7.15 -3.91 -13.20
N LEU A 11 5.84 -3.84 -13.44
CA LEU A 11 4.92 -4.91 -13.11
C LEU A 11 5.20 -6.17 -13.94
N GLN A 12 5.36 -6.03 -15.26
CA GLN A 12 5.59 -7.16 -16.17
C GLN A 12 6.94 -7.87 -15.96
N ARG A 13 7.96 -7.13 -15.53
CA ARG A 13 9.27 -7.70 -15.16
C ARG A 13 9.26 -8.47 -13.84
N SER A 14 8.25 -8.29 -12.99
CA SER A 14 8.14 -8.99 -11.71
C SER A 14 7.83 -10.48 -11.89
N PHE A 15 8.65 -11.34 -11.28
CA PHE A 15 8.40 -12.78 -11.26
C PHE A 15 7.06 -13.14 -10.59
N LEU A 16 6.67 -12.43 -9.54
CA LEU A 16 5.37 -12.63 -8.87
C LEU A 16 4.21 -12.37 -9.83
N TYR A 17 4.28 -11.30 -10.61
CA TYR A 17 3.28 -10.98 -11.61
C TYR A 17 3.21 -12.06 -12.69
N GLN A 18 4.37 -12.47 -13.22
CA GLN A 18 4.46 -13.53 -14.23
C GLN A 18 3.85 -14.85 -13.75
N LEU A 19 4.08 -15.20 -12.47
CA LEU A 19 3.53 -16.40 -11.86
C LEU A 19 1.99 -16.32 -11.79
N LEU A 20 1.44 -15.24 -11.26
CA LEU A 20 -0.01 -15.07 -11.12
C LEU A 20 -0.72 -14.91 -12.46
N ALA A 21 -0.11 -14.22 -13.43
CA ALA A 21 -0.64 -14.09 -14.78
C ALA A 21 -0.68 -15.44 -15.52
N LYS A 22 0.33 -16.30 -15.30
CA LYS A 22 0.42 -17.64 -15.89
C LYS A 22 -0.62 -18.60 -15.32
N TYR A 23 -0.72 -18.69 -13.99
CA TYR A 23 -1.53 -19.73 -13.34
C TYR A 23 -2.96 -19.28 -13.02
N ARG A 24 -3.23 -17.97 -12.91
CA ARG A 24 -4.53 -17.39 -12.54
C ARG A 24 -5.23 -18.14 -11.40
N PRO A 25 -4.56 -18.27 -10.23
CA PRO A 25 -5.07 -19.10 -9.16
C PRO A 25 -6.32 -18.48 -8.51
N ASP A 26 -7.28 -19.32 -8.13
CA ASP A 26 -8.43 -18.91 -7.31
C ASP A 26 -7.98 -18.46 -5.91
N ALA A 27 -6.95 -19.10 -5.35
CA ALA A 27 -6.40 -18.77 -4.05
C ALA A 27 -4.87 -18.79 -4.06
N VAL A 28 -4.25 -17.86 -3.32
CA VAL A 28 -2.80 -17.80 -3.10
C VAL A 28 -2.52 -17.97 -1.62
N ILE A 29 -1.68 -18.94 -1.26
CA ILE A 29 -1.19 -19.14 0.10
C ILE A 29 0.29 -18.73 0.12
N ASP A 30 0.56 -17.53 0.62
CA ASP A 30 1.91 -16.98 0.76
C ASP A 30 2.52 -17.39 2.09
N SER A 31 3.42 -18.39 2.04
CA SER A 31 4.22 -18.85 3.18
C SER A 31 5.65 -18.30 3.18
N VAL A 32 5.97 -17.34 2.30
CA VAL A 32 7.30 -16.73 2.25
C VAL A 32 7.44 -15.76 3.41
N ASN A 33 8.50 -15.84 4.20
CA ASN A 33 8.73 -14.86 5.28
C ASN A 33 9.30 -13.55 4.73
N THR A 34 8.42 -12.73 4.13
CA THR A 34 8.76 -11.43 3.53
C THR A 34 9.50 -10.52 4.51
N ALA A 35 9.08 -10.52 5.78
CA ALA A 35 9.70 -9.73 6.83
C ALA A 35 11.14 -10.17 7.12
N THR A 36 11.42 -11.48 7.19
CA THR A 36 12.80 -11.98 7.26
C THR A 36 13.61 -11.53 6.05
N ALA A 37 13.08 -11.75 4.84
CA ALA A 37 13.80 -11.46 3.60
C ALA A 37 14.25 -9.99 3.48
N PHE A 38 13.45 -9.05 3.98
CA PHE A 38 13.80 -7.63 4.00
C PHE A 38 14.65 -7.24 5.21
N ALA A 39 14.36 -7.75 6.41
CA ALA A 39 15.16 -7.41 7.59
C ALA A 39 16.61 -7.90 7.46
N TYR A 40 16.83 -9.12 6.96
CA TYR A 40 18.15 -9.76 6.88
C TYR A 40 19.05 -9.21 5.77
N GLN A 41 18.57 -8.23 5.01
CA GLN A 41 19.43 -7.39 4.15
C GLN A 41 20.24 -6.36 4.94
N ASP A 42 19.95 -6.18 6.24
CA ASP A 42 20.72 -5.39 7.21
C ASP A 42 21.00 -3.94 6.73
N ALA A 43 19.89 -3.21 6.60
CA ALA A 43 19.92 -1.80 6.17
C ALA A 43 20.76 -0.92 7.12
N GLU A 44 20.83 -1.26 8.41
CA GLU A 44 21.64 -0.53 9.39
C GLU A 44 23.14 -0.72 9.14
N LYS A 45 23.60 -1.95 8.93
CA LYS A 45 24.99 -2.20 8.55
C LYS A 45 25.34 -1.50 7.24
N SER A 46 24.41 -1.49 6.28
CA SER A 46 24.60 -0.71 5.05
C SER A 46 24.70 0.79 5.30
N ALA A 47 23.91 1.34 6.23
CA ALA A 47 23.97 2.75 6.59
C ALA A 47 25.31 3.11 7.25
N GLN A 48 25.78 2.27 8.17
CA GLN A 48 27.09 2.44 8.81
C GLN A 48 28.22 2.44 7.78
N ALA A 49 28.23 1.48 6.87
CA ALA A 49 29.22 1.41 5.80
C ALA A 49 29.19 2.64 4.88
N LEU A 50 28.00 3.15 4.55
CA LEU A 50 27.84 4.37 3.77
C LEU A 50 28.36 5.61 4.52
N LEU A 51 28.08 5.73 5.82
CA LEU A 51 28.57 6.83 6.66
C LEU A 51 30.09 6.79 6.80
N GLU A 52 30.69 5.62 6.97
CA GLU A 52 32.14 5.44 7.00
C GLU A 52 32.79 5.83 5.66
N ALA A 53 32.20 5.39 4.54
CA ALA A 53 32.66 5.79 3.21
C ALA A 53 32.56 7.31 3.03
N ALA A 54 31.45 7.93 3.47
CA ALA A 54 31.26 9.38 3.40
C ALA A 54 32.30 10.13 4.24
N ALA A 55 32.58 9.67 5.46
CA ALA A 55 33.59 10.27 6.33
C ALA A 55 35.01 10.21 5.73
N ARG A 56 35.30 9.20 4.89
CA ARG A 56 36.57 9.05 4.17
C ARG A 56 36.59 9.77 2.82
N GLY A 57 35.51 10.45 2.42
CA GLY A 57 35.39 11.05 1.08
C GLY A 57 35.28 10.01 -0.05
N GLN A 58 34.85 8.79 0.28
CA GLN A 58 34.75 7.62 -0.62
C GLN A 58 33.30 7.23 -0.94
N ALA A 59 32.30 8.01 -0.51
CA ALA A 59 30.91 7.75 -0.86
C ALA A 59 30.64 8.11 -2.33
N ASP A 60 30.54 7.09 -3.17
CA ASP A 60 30.15 7.22 -4.57
C ASP A 60 28.66 6.91 -4.78
N ARG A 61 28.19 7.18 -6.00
CA ARG A 61 26.80 6.93 -6.40
C ARG A 61 26.39 5.46 -6.18
N ALA A 62 27.28 4.51 -6.46
CA ALA A 62 27.00 3.09 -6.31
C ALA A 62 26.77 2.69 -4.85
N THR A 63 27.54 3.26 -3.91
CA THR A 63 27.38 3.04 -2.47
C THR A 63 26.06 3.62 -1.95
N VAL A 64 25.68 4.80 -2.44
CA VAL A 64 24.37 5.41 -2.13
C VAL A 64 23.23 4.56 -2.68
N GLU A 65 23.29 4.19 -3.97
CA GLU A 65 22.26 3.37 -4.62
C GLU A 65 22.10 2.01 -3.94
N ARG A 66 23.21 1.37 -3.55
CA ARG A 66 23.18 0.13 -2.77
C ARG A 66 22.39 0.30 -1.48
N HIS A 67 22.67 1.34 -0.69
CA HIS A 67 21.95 1.55 0.56
C HIS A 67 20.46 1.82 0.34
N VAL A 68 20.13 2.66 -0.65
CA VAL A 68 18.74 2.97 -1.02
C VAL A 68 17.95 1.70 -1.38
N LEU A 69 18.58 0.76 -2.07
CA LEU A 69 17.96 -0.51 -2.45
C LEU A 69 17.66 -1.43 -1.26
N LEU A 70 18.33 -1.25 -0.11
CA LEU A 70 18.16 -2.07 1.10
C LEU A 70 17.15 -1.48 2.09
N LEU A 71 16.57 -0.32 1.78
CA LEU A 71 15.53 0.28 2.63
C LEU A 71 14.28 -0.61 2.66
N THR A 72 13.92 -1.08 3.85
CA THR A 72 12.89 -2.11 4.04
C THR A 72 11.48 -1.63 3.68
N MET A 73 11.12 -0.39 4.03
CA MET A 73 9.78 0.16 3.75
C MET A 73 9.52 0.35 2.24
N PRO A 74 10.42 0.97 1.45
CA PRO A 74 10.27 1.01 0.00
C PRO A 74 10.16 -0.38 -0.65
N GLN A 75 10.93 -1.37 -0.19
CA GLN A 75 10.83 -2.76 -0.66
C GLN A 75 9.45 -3.36 -0.39
N LEU A 76 8.96 -3.21 0.84
CA LEU A 76 7.65 -3.72 1.23
C LEU A 76 6.51 -3.06 0.45
N ILE A 77 6.51 -1.73 0.34
CA ILE A 77 5.48 -0.98 -0.38
C ILE A 77 5.45 -1.41 -1.84
N ARG A 78 6.61 -1.48 -2.52
CA ARG A 78 6.70 -1.93 -3.91
C ARG A 78 6.20 -3.36 -4.09
N HIS A 79 6.61 -4.25 -3.18
CA HIS A 79 6.19 -5.65 -3.21
C HIS A 79 4.67 -5.78 -3.10
N VAL A 80 4.04 -5.06 -2.17
CA VAL A 80 2.57 -5.09 -2.02
C VAL A 80 1.86 -4.42 -3.20
N GLN A 81 2.38 -3.32 -3.75
CA GLN A 81 1.82 -2.71 -4.96
C GLN A 81 1.77 -3.70 -6.15
N ILE A 82 2.88 -4.41 -6.37
CA ILE A 82 2.96 -5.46 -7.39
C ILE A 82 1.98 -6.60 -7.06
N LEU A 83 1.92 -7.05 -5.81
CA LEU A 83 1.02 -8.11 -5.37
C LEU A 83 -0.45 -7.74 -5.63
N VAL A 84 -0.90 -6.56 -5.20
CA VAL A 84 -2.29 -6.07 -5.37
C VAL A 84 -2.68 -6.08 -6.86
N GLU A 85 -1.86 -5.49 -7.72
CA GLU A 85 -2.14 -5.42 -9.15
C GLU A 85 -2.09 -6.80 -9.82
N SER A 86 -1.18 -7.67 -9.38
CA SER A 86 -1.08 -9.04 -9.89
C SER A 86 -2.30 -9.88 -9.51
N LEU A 87 -2.76 -9.82 -8.26
CA LEU A 87 -3.94 -10.55 -7.78
C LEU A 87 -5.21 -10.09 -8.49
N LYS A 88 -5.40 -8.78 -8.65
CA LYS A 88 -6.54 -8.20 -9.38
C LYS A 88 -6.57 -8.66 -10.84
N ARG A 89 -5.43 -8.60 -11.54
CA ARG A 89 -5.33 -9.03 -12.95
C ARG A 89 -5.49 -10.53 -13.13
N ALA A 90 -5.05 -11.33 -12.16
CA ALA A 90 -5.26 -12.76 -12.13
C ALA A 90 -6.70 -13.15 -11.74
N ALA A 91 -7.53 -12.19 -11.32
CA ALA A 91 -8.86 -12.42 -10.75
C ALA A 91 -8.85 -13.42 -9.58
N THR A 92 -7.78 -13.40 -8.78
CA THR A 92 -7.67 -14.24 -7.58
C THR A 92 -8.79 -13.89 -6.59
N LYS A 93 -9.38 -14.91 -5.97
CA LYS A 93 -10.52 -14.77 -5.06
C LYS A 93 -10.08 -14.67 -3.60
N ALA A 94 -9.01 -15.35 -3.22
CA ALA A 94 -8.47 -15.32 -1.86
C ALA A 94 -6.94 -15.21 -1.83
N TYR A 95 -6.43 -14.43 -0.89
CA TYR A 95 -5.01 -14.32 -0.57
C TYR A 95 -4.82 -14.57 0.93
N VAL A 96 -3.99 -15.56 1.27
CA VAL A 96 -3.67 -15.91 2.65
C VAL A 96 -2.19 -15.70 2.88
N LYS A 97 -1.85 -14.89 3.88
CA LYS A 97 -0.48 -14.71 4.35
C LYS A 97 -0.22 -15.56 5.60
N ILE A 98 0.79 -16.41 5.57
CA ILE A 98 1.43 -16.92 6.79
C ILE A 98 2.46 -15.89 7.21
N GLY A 99 2.07 -15.06 8.17
CA GLY A 99 2.87 -13.96 8.68
C GLY A 99 3.83 -14.40 9.78
N THR A 100 4.54 -13.42 10.33
CA THR A 100 5.40 -13.61 11.50
C THR A 100 5.20 -12.46 12.48
N SER A 101 5.47 -12.68 13.75
CA SER A 101 5.61 -11.63 14.77
C SER A 101 7.06 -11.13 14.92
N GLY A 102 8.01 -11.80 14.27
CA GLY A 102 9.46 -11.58 14.42
C GLY A 102 10.04 -12.30 15.63
N THR A 103 9.39 -12.24 16.80
CA THR A 103 9.89 -12.81 18.07
C THR A 103 9.28 -14.17 18.43
N GLY A 104 8.45 -14.75 17.57
CA GLY A 104 7.76 -16.02 17.87
C GLY A 104 6.79 -15.90 19.05
N GLY A 105 6.17 -14.73 19.26
CA GLY A 105 5.22 -14.50 20.35
C GLY A 105 5.85 -14.02 21.66
N MET A 106 7.17 -14.05 21.76
CA MET A 106 7.90 -13.52 22.92
C MET A 106 7.92 -11.99 22.92
N GLY A 107 8.06 -11.40 24.11
CA GLY A 107 8.19 -9.95 24.29
C GLY A 107 9.59 -9.40 23.94
N PHE A 108 9.84 -8.15 24.35
CA PHE A 108 11.13 -7.48 24.15
C PHE A 108 12.30 -8.15 24.89
N ASN A 109 12.02 -9.00 25.87
CA ASN A 109 13.01 -9.74 26.66
C ASN A 109 13.31 -11.15 26.10
N ILE A 110 13.05 -11.40 24.81
CA ILE A 110 13.28 -12.70 24.16
C ILE A 110 14.74 -13.20 24.37
N PRO A 111 14.94 -14.45 24.84
CA PRO A 111 16.29 -14.99 25.08
C PRO A 111 16.94 -15.59 23.83
N TYR A 112 16.20 -15.79 22.75
CA TYR A 112 16.62 -16.47 21.52
C TYR A 112 17.16 -15.50 20.46
N THR A 113 18.26 -14.80 20.76
CA THR A 113 18.91 -13.83 19.86
C THR A 113 20.39 -14.10 19.69
N HIS A 114 20.90 -13.99 18.45
CA HIS A 114 22.34 -14.17 18.17
C HIS A 114 23.24 -12.98 18.53
N SER A 115 22.70 -11.92 19.17
CA SER A 115 23.43 -10.71 19.54
C SER A 115 23.37 -10.42 21.04
N GLU A 116 24.27 -9.55 21.51
CA GLU A 116 24.28 -9.02 22.88
C GLU A 116 23.04 -8.15 23.18
N GLU A 117 22.52 -7.40 22.20
CA GLU A 117 21.26 -6.67 22.32
C GLU A 117 20.06 -7.64 22.34
N ARG A 118 19.18 -7.49 23.35
CA ARG A 118 17.96 -8.29 23.53
C ARG A 118 16.72 -7.37 23.50
N PRO A 119 15.96 -7.33 22.39
CA PRO A 119 16.16 -8.04 21.13
C PRO A 119 17.13 -7.29 20.20
N SER A 120 17.78 -8.03 19.30
CA SER A 120 18.61 -7.42 18.25
C SER A 120 17.81 -6.45 17.39
N ARG A 121 18.44 -5.39 16.87
CA ARG A 121 17.80 -4.48 15.90
C ARG A 121 17.32 -5.19 14.63
N LEU A 122 18.03 -6.23 14.21
CA LEU A 122 17.63 -7.07 13.09
C LEU A 122 16.27 -7.74 13.36
N LEU A 123 16.09 -8.28 14.57
CA LEU A 123 14.85 -8.92 15.00
C LEU A 123 13.72 -7.89 15.12
N LEU A 124 14.00 -6.72 15.71
CA LEU A 124 13.03 -5.61 15.79
C LEU A 124 12.61 -5.11 14.40
N THR A 125 13.55 -5.06 13.45
CA THR A 125 13.27 -4.72 12.05
C THR A 125 12.32 -5.75 11.43
N LYS A 126 12.54 -7.06 11.68
CA LYS A 126 11.62 -8.11 11.23
C LYS A 126 10.22 -7.91 11.80
N SER A 127 10.09 -7.65 13.10
CA SER A 127 8.79 -7.35 13.73
C SER A 127 8.12 -6.10 13.15
N ALA A 128 8.87 -5.02 12.94
CA ALA A 128 8.36 -3.78 12.36
C ALA A 128 7.86 -3.96 10.92
N VAL A 129 8.64 -4.65 10.08
CA VAL A 129 8.25 -4.99 8.70
C VAL A 129 7.02 -5.89 8.69
N ALA A 130 6.94 -6.87 9.59
CA ALA A 130 5.80 -7.77 9.67
C ALA A 130 4.51 -7.07 10.12
N GLY A 131 4.61 -6.08 11.02
CA GLY A 131 3.48 -5.23 11.42
C GLY A 131 3.04 -4.28 10.30
N ALA A 132 4.00 -3.68 9.59
CA ALA A 132 3.72 -2.87 8.40
C ALA A 132 3.03 -3.71 7.31
N GLN A 133 3.46 -4.96 7.09
CA GLN A 133 2.83 -5.87 6.14
C GLN A 133 1.38 -6.16 6.51
N SER A 134 1.06 -6.40 7.79
CA SER A 134 -0.32 -6.59 8.25
C SER A 134 -1.22 -5.40 7.93
N LEU A 135 -0.75 -4.18 8.17
CA LEU A 135 -1.53 -2.98 7.83
C LEU A 135 -1.70 -2.80 6.32
N LEU A 136 -0.70 -3.17 5.52
CA LEU A 136 -0.84 -3.17 4.06
C LEU A 136 -1.83 -4.24 3.57
N LEU A 137 -1.86 -5.42 4.20
CA LEU A 137 -2.86 -6.46 3.93
C LEU A 137 -4.27 -6.06 4.39
N PHE A 138 -4.38 -5.32 5.48
CA PHE A 138 -5.62 -4.68 5.90
C PHE A 138 -6.15 -3.71 4.83
N LEU A 139 -5.28 -2.93 4.17
CA LEU A 139 -5.68 -2.10 3.03
C LEU A 139 -6.10 -2.96 1.82
N LEU A 140 -5.37 -4.04 1.51
CA LEU A 140 -5.74 -4.97 0.43
C LEU A 140 -7.13 -5.56 0.65
N GLY A 141 -7.42 -6.06 1.86
CA GLY A 141 -8.72 -6.63 2.23
C GLY A 141 -9.88 -5.62 2.26
N ARG A 142 -9.60 -4.32 2.08
CA ARG A 142 -10.55 -3.21 1.98
C ARG A 142 -10.57 -2.56 0.60
N THR A 143 -9.79 -3.09 -0.34
CA THR A 143 -9.69 -2.57 -1.71
C THR A 143 -10.79 -3.19 -2.59
N PRO A 144 -11.63 -2.38 -3.26
CA PRO A 144 -12.66 -2.90 -4.16
C PRO A 144 -12.06 -3.75 -5.30
N GLY A 145 -12.65 -4.92 -5.54
CA GLY A 145 -12.20 -5.86 -6.58
C GLY A 145 -10.90 -6.59 -6.26
N ALA A 146 -10.34 -6.43 -5.05
CA ALA A 146 -9.24 -7.25 -4.54
C ALA A 146 -9.77 -8.56 -3.92
N PRO A 147 -8.93 -9.60 -3.79
CA PRO A 147 -9.32 -10.85 -3.13
C PRO A 147 -9.68 -10.68 -1.66
N ALA A 148 -10.46 -11.63 -1.14
CA ALA A 148 -10.56 -11.84 0.30
C ALA A 148 -9.15 -12.05 0.87
N THR A 149 -8.81 -11.32 1.92
CA THR A 149 -7.45 -11.29 2.46
C THR A 149 -7.47 -11.79 3.90
N VAL A 150 -6.64 -12.80 4.18
CA VAL A 150 -6.49 -13.44 5.48
C VAL A 150 -5.01 -13.39 5.86
N GLU A 151 -4.71 -13.15 7.13
CA GLU A 151 -3.36 -13.34 7.67
C GLU A 151 -3.39 -14.22 8.92
N ILE A 152 -2.69 -15.35 8.86
CA ILE A 152 -2.40 -16.18 10.03
C ILE A 152 -0.98 -15.86 10.48
N LYS A 153 -0.81 -15.37 11.71
CA LYS A 153 0.51 -15.13 12.30
C LYS A 153 0.78 -16.12 13.43
N PRO A 154 1.58 -17.17 13.18
CA PRO A 154 2.10 -18.00 14.25
C PRO A 154 2.95 -17.18 15.23
N THR A 155 2.63 -17.30 16.51
CA THR A 155 3.35 -16.69 17.64
C THR A 155 3.92 -17.79 18.54
N ALA A 156 4.46 -18.83 17.91
CA ALA A 156 5.15 -19.96 18.50
C ALA A 156 6.17 -20.50 17.48
N THR A 157 7.06 -21.40 17.89
CA THR A 157 7.96 -22.09 16.96
C THR A 157 7.14 -22.96 16.03
N ILE A 158 7.35 -22.88 14.70
CA ILE A 158 6.72 -23.84 13.78
C ILE A 158 7.64 -25.05 13.69
N ALA A 159 7.17 -26.19 14.18
CA ALA A 159 7.96 -27.41 14.21
C ALA A 159 7.08 -28.66 14.03
N TRP A 160 7.56 -29.74 13.42
CA TRP A 160 8.85 -29.93 12.74
C TRP A 160 8.63 -30.47 11.32
N ARG A 161 9.64 -30.32 10.46
CA ARG A 161 9.65 -30.88 9.11
C ARG A 161 10.19 -32.32 9.11
N GLU A 162 11.26 -32.56 9.85
CA GLU A 162 11.99 -33.83 9.84
C GLU A 162 12.69 -34.04 11.18
N ILE A 163 12.82 -35.29 11.61
CA ILE A 163 13.72 -35.72 12.69
C ILE A 163 14.66 -36.75 12.10
N GLY A 164 15.96 -36.59 12.33
CA GLY A 164 16.96 -37.44 11.71
C GLY A 164 18.27 -37.50 12.49
N TYR A 165 19.20 -38.28 11.94
CA TYR A 165 20.59 -38.33 12.37
C TYR A 165 21.48 -38.19 11.14
N GLY A 166 22.48 -37.31 11.22
CA GLY A 166 23.44 -37.13 10.14
C GLY A 166 24.16 -35.79 10.18
N PRO A 167 24.74 -35.33 9.05
CA PRO A 167 25.54 -34.11 8.98
C PRO A 167 24.72 -32.87 9.32
N ILE A 168 25.18 -32.13 10.32
CA ILE A 168 24.58 -30.85 10.72
C ILE A 168 24.97 -29.77 9.71
N ARG A 169 23.96 -29.12 9.14
CA ARG A 169 24.14 -28.12 8.08
C ARG A 169 23.85 -26.71 8.60
N ARG A 170 24.74 -25.78 8.26
CA ARG A 170 24.55 -24.34 8.47
C ARG A 170 24.59 -23.65 7.11
N LYS A 171 23.51 -22.93 6.76
CA LYS A 171 23.34 -22.29 5.43
C LYS A 171 23.55 -23.28 4.27
N GLY A 172 23.00 -24.48 4.40
CA GLY A 172 23.07 -25.55 3.40
C GLY A 172 24.41 -26.30 3.32
N LYS A 173 25.44 -25.90 4.09
CA LYS A 173 26.76 -26.55 4.09
C LYS A 173 26.97 -27.33 5.39
N PRO A 174 27.53 -28.55 5.34
CA PRO A 174 27.94 -29.27 6.54
C PRO A 174 28.93 -28.45 7.37
N ILE A 175 28.84 -28.55 8.69
CA ILE A 175 29.80 -27.92 9.61
C ILE A 175 31.05 -28.82 9.70
N PRO A 176 32.27 -28.32 9.39
CA PRO A 176 33.48 -29.11 9.55
C PRO A 176 33.80 -29.34 11.02
N LEU A 177 34.39 -30.49 11.34
CA LEU A 177 34.97 -30.73 12.67
C LEU A 177 36.33 -30.04 12.74
N VAL A 178 36.57 -29.32 13.84
CA VAL A 178 37.84 -28.67 14.13
C VAL A 178 38.27 -28.99 15.54
N ASP A 179 39.57 -29.03 15.78
CA ASP A 179 40.15 -29.21 17.10
C ASP A 179 41.30 -28.23 17.35
N CYS A 180 41.55 -27.93 18.61
CA CYS A 180 42.69 -27.16 19.08
C CYS A 180 43.36 -27.98 20.19
N PRO A 181 44.15 -29.01 19.83
CA PRO A 181 44.60 -30.04 20.77
C PRO A 181 45.50 -29.50 21.88
N THR A 182 46.14 -28.36 21.66
CA THR A 182 46.89 -27.64 22.69
C THR A 182 46.17 -26.33 23.01
N PRO A 183 45.85 -26.05 24.29
CA PRO A 183 45.26 -24.79 24.69
C PRO A 183 46.26 -23.65 24.48
N ILE A 184 45.76 -22.48 24.11
CA ILE A 184 46.57 -21.33 23.73
C ILE A 184 46.22 -20.15 24.62
N ALA A 185 47.22 -19.31 24.90
CA ALA A 185 47.01 -18.07 25.63
C ALA A 185 45.96 -17.21 24.92
N ILE A 186 44.98 -16.69 25.66
CA ILE A 186 43.88 -15.87 25.13
C ILE A 186 44.40 -14.71 24.27
N ALA A 187 45.49 -14.07 24.70
CA ALA A 187 46.13 -12.98 23.97
C ALA A 187 46.60 -13.36 22.55
N GLN A 188 46.88 -14.63 22.31
CA GLN A 188 47.34 -15.16 21.02
C GLN A 188 46.19 -15.80 20.23
N ALA A 189 45.17 -16.35 20.91
CA ALA A 189 44.08 -17.11 20.29
C ALA A 189 43.19 -16.28 19.34
N PHE A 190 43.10 -14.96 19.55
CA PHE A 190 42.25 -14.05 18.75
C PHE A 190 43.06 -13.00 17.98
N ALA A 191 44.37 -13.20 17.81
CA ALA A 191 45.18 -12.33 16.95
C ALA A 191 44.74 -12.47 15.47
N PRO A 192 44.90 -11.44 14.61
CA PRO A 192 44.36 -11.44 13.25
C PRO A 192 44.77 -12.63 12.37
N ASP A 193 45.99 -13.13 12.55
CA ASP A 193 46.55 -14.26 11.78
C ASP A 193 46.56 -15.57 12.60
N ALA A 194 45.81 -15.63 13.70
CA ALA A 194 45.75 -16.81 14.55
C ALA A 194 44.99 -17.94 13.84
N HIS A 195 45.72 -19.02 13.53
CA HIS A 195 45.14 -20.29 13.06
C HIS A 195 45.53 -21.42 14.02
N PRO A 196 45.06 -21.37 15.27
CA PRO A 196 45.49 -22.29 16.32
C PRO A 196 44.88 -23.69 16.26
N TRP A 197 43.99 -23.93 15.31
CA TRP A 197 43.16 -25.11 15.20
C TRP A 197 43.51 -25.89 13.93
N CYS A 198 43.17 -27.17 13.92
CA CYS A 198 43.26 -28.02 12.74
C CYS A 198 41.86 -28.51 12.34
N GLU A 199 41.67 -28.74 11.04
CA GLU A 199 40.50 -29.47 10.55
C GLU A 199 40.66 -30.96 10.86
N LEU A 200 39.62 -31.57 11.41
CA LEU A 200 39.53 -33.01 11.57
C LEU A 200 38.90 -33.64 10.33
N ALA A 201 39.14 -34.94 10.13
CA ALA A 201 38.44 -35.69 9.10
C ALA A 201 36.94 -35.81 9.43
N GLY A 202 36.09 -35.42 8.49
CA GLY A 202 34.63 -35.54 8.60
C GLY A 202 33.91 -34.23 8.91
N THR A 203 32.62 -34.34 9.19
CA THR A 203 31.73 -33.21 9.49
C THR A 203 31.00 -33.45 10.80
N LEU A 204 30.52 -32.39 11.43
CA LEU A 204 29.70 -32.51 12.62
C LEU A 204 28.42 -33.28 12.29
N GLU A 205 28.22 -34.43 12.94
CA GLU A 205 27.02 -35.25 12.82
C GLU A 205 26.30 -35.34 14.17
N GLY A 206 24.99 -35.49 14.12
CA GLY A 206 24.18 -35.64 15.33
C GLY A 206 22.72 -35.90 15.04
N ALA A 207 21.97 -36.22 16.10
CA ALA A 207 20.51 -36.22 16.06
C ALA A 207 20.01 -34.77 15.97
N TYR A 208 19.10 -34.51 15.03
CA TYR A 208 18.54 -33.19 14.80
C TYR A 208 17.04 -33.23 14.61
N ILE A 209 16.42 -32.07 14.83
CA ILE A 209 15.07 -31.75 14.41
C ILE A 209 15.10 -30.53 13.48
N ASP A 210 14.53 -30.66 12.29
CA ASP A 210 14.42 -29.60 11.29
C ASP A 210 13.17 -28.77 11.56
N VAL A 211 13.36 -27.51 11.95
CA VAL A 211 12.30 -26.52 12.23
C VAL A 211 12.11 -25.53 11.07
N GLY A 212 12.50 -25.93 9.86
CA GLY A 212 12.27 -25.19 8.62
C GLY A 212 13.20 -23.98 8.46
N GLU A 213 12.63 -22.77 8.41
CA GLU A 213 13.37 -21.51 8.19
C GLU A 213 14.49 -21.31 9.21
N ASN A 214 14.28 -21.76 10.46
CA ASN A 214 15.26 -21.60 11.55
C ASN A 214 16.39 -22.66 11.52
N GLY A 215 16.28 -23.67 10.66
CA GLY A 215 17.30 -24.71 10.45
C GLY A 215 17.18 -25.91 11.39
N LEU A 216 18.33 -26.52 11.69
CA LEU A 216 18.41 -27.75 12.49
C LEU A 216 18.70 -27.41 13.96
N PHE A 217 17.90 -27.95 14.88
CA PHE A 217 18.15 -27.89 16.31
C PHE A 217 18.60 -29.26 16.83
N SER A 218 19.47 -29.23 17.83
CA SER A 218 19.73 -30.36 18.70
C SER A 218 18.55 -30.63 19.63
N ARG A 219 18.55 -31.80 20.29
CA ARG A 219 17.52 -32.16 21.29
C ARG A 219 17.35 -31.08 22.36
N ASP A 220 18.45 -30.60 22.94
CA ASP A 220 18.41 -29.69 24.08
C ASP A 220 17.96 -28.27 23.66
N GLU A 221 18.32 -27.83 22.45
CA GLU A 221 17.81 -26.57 21.89
C GLU A 221 16.30 -26.64 21.65
N PHE A 222 15.82 -27.76 21.12
CA PHE A 222 14.39 -27.99 20.92
C PHE A 222 13.64 -28.03 22.26
N GLU A 223 14.10 -28.85 23.22
CA GLU A 223 13.51 -28.92 24.56
C GLU A 223 13.46 -27.54 25.24
N THR A 224 14.50 -26.72 25.06
CA THR A 224 14.55 -25.36 25.63
C THR A 224 13.53 -24.44 25.00
N VAL A 225 13.49 -24.34 23.66
CA VAL A 225 12.60 -23.39 22.97
C VAL A 225 11.13 -23.76 23.13
N THR A 226 10.83 -25.06 23.23
CA THR A 226 9.46 -25.58 23.39
C THR A 226 9.01 -25.75 24.84
N ALA A 227 9.85 -25.44 25.82
CA ALA A 227 9.47 -25.55 27.23
C ALA A 227 8.26 -24.66 27.56
N LEU A 228 7.45 -25.07 28.54
CA LEU A 228 6.28 -24.32 28.98
C LEU A 228 6.67 -22.88 29.38
N GLY A 229 5.95 -21.90 28.85
CA GLY A 229 6.22 -20.48 29.08
C GLY A 229 7.41 -19.91 28.29
N GLN A 230 8.03 -20.73 27.42
CA GLN A 230 8.92 -20.25 26.37
C GLN A 230 8.12 -20.00 25.08
N MET A 231 8.78 -20.11 23.93
CA MET A 231 8.13 -19.89 22.64
C MET A 231 7.06 -20.96 22.36
N GLU A 232 7.21 -22.14 22.99
CA GLU A 232 6.40 -23.32 22.71
C GLU A 232 6.44 -23.65 21.20
N PHE A 233 5.58 -24.53 20.73
CA PHE A 233 5.50 -24.80 19.29
C PHE A 233 4.07 -25.03 18.83
N ILE A 234 3.87 -24.79 17.54
CA ILE A 234 2.68 -25.11 16.77
C ILE A 234 3.10 -25.97 15.58
N THR A 235 2.27 -26.92 15.22
CA THR A 235 2.54 -27.78 14.06
C THR A 235 2.23 -27.05 12.75
N PRO A 236 2.95 -27.33 11.65
CA PRO A 236 2.58 -26.81 10.34
C PRO A 236 1.17 -27.26 9.91
N GLU A 237 0.72 -28.44 10.35
CA GLU A 237 -0.62 -28.96 10.12
C GLU A 237 -1.71 -28.09 10.77
N GLU A 238 -1.54 -27.66 12.02
CA GLU A 238 -2.49 -26.75 12.68
C GLU A 238 -2.58 -25.40 11.96
N VAL A 239 -1.44 -24.86 11.51
CA VAL A 239 -1.42 -23.64 10.70
C VAL A 239 -2.17 -23.85 9.39
N ALA A 240 -1.97 -25.01 8.72
CA ALA A 240 -2.68 -25.36 7.50
C ALA A 240 -4.19 -25.53 7.73
N ASP A 241 -4.60 -26.13 8.84
CA ASP A 241 -6.01 -26.27 9.22
C ASP A 241 -6.67 -24.90 9.40
N TYR A 242 -6.00 -23.95 10.06
CA TYR A 242 -6.53 -22.58 10.17
C TYR A 242 -6.72 -21.93 8.79
N VAL A 243 -5.74 -22.08 7.90
CA VAL A 243 -5.83 -21.56 6.52
C VAL A 243 -7.02 -22.16 5.79
N MET A 244 -7.18 -23.49 5.86
CA MET A 244 -8.27 -24.18 5.18
C MET A 244 -9.63 -23.80 5.75
N MET A 245 -9.74 -23.65 7.08
CA MET A 245 -10.97 -23.19 7.73
C MET A 245 -11.34 -21.77 7.27
N GLU A 246 -10.39 -20.82 7.28
CA GLU A 246 -10.65 -19.45 6.84
C GLU A 246 -11.03 -19.37 5.35
N LEU A 247 -10.36 -20.14 4.49
CA LEU A 247 -10.70 -20.25 3.06
C LEU A 247 -12.09 -20.85 2.83
N GLN A 248 -12.56 -21.71 3.73
CA GLN A 248 -13.90 -22.29 3.72
C GLN A 248 -14.95 -21.39 4.39
N GLY A 249 -14.57 -20.20 4.88
CA GLY A 249 -15.46 -19.28 5.60
C GLY A 249 -15.81 -19.74 7.02
N ARG A 250 -14.98 -20.59 7.63
CA ARG A 250 -15.10 -21.03 9.02
C ARG A 250 -14.18 -20.17 9.89
N PRO A 251 -14.71 -19.18 10.63
CA PRO A 251 -13.87 -18.24 11.36
C PRO A 251 -13.13 -18.96 12.49
N THR A 252 -11.80 -18.83 12.50
CA THR A 252 -10.91 -19.46 13.50
C THR A 252 -10.61 -18.52 14.66
N GLY A 253 -10.85 -17.22 14.49
CA GLY A 253 -10.39 -16.16 15.41
C GLY A 253 -8.88 -15.91 15.32
N ARG A 254 -8.18 -16.48 14.32
CA ARG A 254 -6.73 -16.34 14.12
C ARG A 254 -6.37 -15.45 12.92
N ASP A 255 -7.35 -14.97 12.17
CA ASP A 255 -7.14 -13.98 11.11
C ASP A 255 -6.87 -12.58 11.70
N VAL A 256 -5.63 -12.13 11.56
CA VAL A 256 -5.17 -10.81 12.00
C VAL A 256 -5.88 -9.68 11.25
N VAL A 257 -6.20 -9.87 9.96
CA VAL A 257 -6.88 -8.83 9.17
C VAL A 257 -8.32 -8.67 9.65
N ALA A 258 -9.05 -9.76 9.87
CA ALA A 258 -10.38 -9.71 10.48
C ALA A 258 -10.36 -9.11 11.89
N ALA A 259 -9.36 -9.43 12.71
CA ALA A 259 -9.21 -8.84 14.04
C ALA A 259 -9.01 -7.31 13.98
N LEU A 260 -8.18 -6.82 13.05
CA LEU A 260 -8.01 -5.39 12.81
C LEU A 260 -9.31 -4.73 12.33
N ASP A 261 -9.99 -5.32 11.35
CA ASP A 261 -11.29 -4.83 10.88
C ASP A 261 -12.29 -4.70 12.05
N ALA A 262 -12.40 -5.73 12.89
CA ALA A 262 -13.32 -5.76 14.03
C ALA A 262 -12.98 -4.73 15.12
N ALA A 263 -11.70 -4.41 15.32
CA ALA A 263 -11.25 -3.50 16.36
C ALA A 263 -11.25 -2.02 15.95
N THR A 264 -11.37 -1.71 14.64
CA THR A 264 -11.31 -0.32 14.15
C THR A 264 -12.62 0.46 14.34
N ALA A 265 -12.53 1.75 14.63
CA ALA A 265 -13.69 2.62 14.77
C ALA A 265 -14.22 3.07 13.38
N GLY A 266 -15.45 2.66 13.06
CA GLY A 266 -16.14 2.99 11.82
C GLY A 266 -16.95 4.30 11.86
N PRO A 267 -17.53 4.71 10.71
CA PRO A 267 -18.45 5.84 10.62
C PRO A 267 -19.73 5.53 11.40
N THR A 268 -20.29 6.54 12.07
CA THR A 268 -21.45 6.36 12.94
C THR A 268 -22.69 7.04 12.37
N TYR A 269 -23.86 6.51 12.71
CA TYR A 269 -25.14 7.15 12.37
C TYR A 269 -25.24 8.59 12.91
N ARG A 270 -24.76 8.83 14.14
CA ARG A 270 -24.70 10.16 14.74
C ARG A 270 -23.88 11.14 13.89
N ALA A 271 -22.73 10.72 13.38
CA ALA A 271 -21.91 11.56 12.50
C ALA A 271 -22.64 11.90 11.18
N ALA A 272 -23.41 10.95 10.62
CA ALA A 272 -24.20 11.20 9.42
C ALA A 272 -25.31 12.25 9.65
N MET A 273 -25.95 12.27 10.82
CA MET A 273 -26.90 13.34 11.17
C MET A 273 -26.20 14.69 11.35
N LEU A 274 -25.08 14.72 12.09
CA LEU A 274 -24.32 15.95 12.33
C LEU A 274 -23.75 16.55 11.05
N ARG A 275 -23.50 15.74 10.01
CA ARG A 275 -23.09 16.20 8.69
C ARG A 275 -24.09 17.21 8.10
N GLY A 276 -25.39 16.96 8.24
CA GLY A 276 -26.42 17.89 7.74
C GLY A 276 -26.31 19.26 8.39
N ALA A 277 -26.29 19.28 9.72
CA ALA A 277 -26.14 20.51 10.51
C ALA A 277 -24.83 21.27 10.19
N ALA A 278 -23.71 20.54 10.02
CA ALA A 278 -22.43 21.14 9.67
C ALA A 278 -22.47 21.80 8.28
N LEU A 279 -23.04 21.11 7.28
CA LEU A 279 -23.17 21.65 5.91
C LEU A 279 -24.13 22.84 5.84
N GLU A 280 -25.25 22.80 6.57
CA GLU A 280 -26.18 23.93 6.65
C GLU A 280 -25.51 25.15 7.27
N ARG A 281 -24.72 24.95 8.34
CA ARG A 281 -23.96 26.04 8.96
C ARG A 281 -22.93 26.63 7.99
N LEU A 282 -22.20 25.80 7.25
CA LEU A 282 -21.26 26.26 6.23
C LEU A 282 -21.97 27.08 5.14
N ARG A 283 -23.09 26.56 4.60
CA ARG A 283 -23.88 27.28 3.59
C ARG A 283 -24.43 28.61 4.11
N ALA A 284 -24.82 28.69 5.39
CA ALA A 284 -25.25 29.94 6.00
C ALA A 284 -24.11 30.97 6.05
N LEU A 285 -22.92 30.56 6.47
CA LEU A 285 -21.74 31.42 6.49
C LEU A 285 -21.34 31.89 5.08
N GLU A 286 -21.43 31.03 4.07
CA GLU A 286 -21.17 31.41 2.67
C GLU A 286 -22.17 32.44 2.15
N ARG A 287 -23.46 32.31 2.51
CA ARG A 287 -24.49 33.29 2.17
C ARG A 287 -24.23 34.63 2.85
N ASP A 288 -23.91 34.62 4.15
CA ASP A 288 -23.65 35.83 4.94
C ASP A 288 -22.39 36.56 4.43
N ALA A 289 -21.36 35.84 4.03
CA ALA A 289 -20.12 36.40 3.50
C ALA A 289 -20.20 36.79 2.01
N GLY A 290 -21.23 36.35 1.28
CA GLY A 290 -21.34 36.54 -0.17
C GLY A 290 -20.24 35.82 -0.97
N SER A 291 -19.57 34.82 -0.38
CA SER A 291 -18.45 34.11 -0.99
C SER A 291 -18.59 32.61 -0.78
N ARG A 292 -18.37 31.83 -1.84
CA ARG A 292 -18.41 30.36 -1.80
C ARG A 292 -16.99 29.77 -1.85
N GLY A 293 -16.67 28.88 -0.91
CA GLY A 293 -15.45 28.08 -0.93
C GLY A 293 -15.66 26.82 -1.78
N VAL A 294 -14.82 26.59 -2.77
CA VAL A 294 -14.92 25.39 -3.64
C VAL A 294 -13.91 24.33 -3.22
N ALA A 295 -12.62 24.68 -3.22
CA ALA A 295 -11.55 23.78 -2.81
C ALA A 295 -10.32 24.58 -2.36
N PHE A 296 -9.58 24.04 -1.37
CA PHE A 296 -8.41 24.67 -0.75
C PHE A 296 -7.12 23.86 -0.87
N GLU A 297 -7.14 22.78 -1.66
CA GLU A 297 -6.06 21.80 -1.80
C GLU A 297 -5.51 21.22 -0.48
N MET A 298 -6.40 20.88 0.47
CA MET A 298 -6.02 20.25 1.75
C MET A 298 -6.52 18.81 1.92
N LEU A 299 -7.49 18.39 1.10
CA LEU A 299 -8.11 17.06 1.19
C LEU A 299 -7.33 15.99 0.39
N GLY A 300 -6.37 16.43 -0.45
CA GLY A 300 -5.54 15.59 -1.30
C GLY A 300 -6.23 15.21 -2.61
N PRO A 301 -5.59 14.33 -3.41
CA PRO A 301 -4.57 14.80 -4.38
C PRO A 301 -5.06 16.00 -5.21
N PRO A 302 -4.17 16.79 -5.85
CA PRO A 302 -4.57 17.96 -6.64
C PRO A 302 -5.65 17.69 -7.71
N ARG A 303 -5.77 16.44 -8.20
CA ARG A 303 -6.86 15.98 -9.07
C ARG A 303 -8.25 16.21 -8.46
N LEU A 304 -8.45 16.04 -7.16
CA LEU A 304 -9.73 16.36 -6.51
C LEU A 304 -10.06 17.85 -6.63
N THR A 305 -9.09 18.70 -6.31
CA THR A 305 -9.22 20.16 -6.39
C THR A 305 -9.55 20.59 -7.83
N LYS A 306 -8.90 19.99 -8.83
CA LYS A 306 -9.28 20.12 -10.26
C LYS A 306 -10.73 19.73 -10.51
N LEU A 307 -11.14 18.52 -10.08
CA LEU A 307 -12.50 18.03 -10.32
C LEU A 307 -13.55 18.95 -9.70
N LEU A 308 -13.31 19.46 -8.50
CA LEU A 308 -14.21 20.39 -7.81
C LEU A 308 -14.32 21.73 -8.56
N TRP A 309 -13.21 22.30 -9.03
CA TRP A 309 -13.24 23.57 -9.77
C TRP A 309 -13.85 23.43 -11.17
N GLU A 310 -13.54 22.35 -11.90
CA GLU A 310 -14.10 22.13 -13.23
C GLU A 310 -15.60 21.86 -13.17
N SER A 311 -16.05 21.02 -12.23
CA SER A 311 -17.49 20.81 -12.01
C SER A 311 -18.20 22.08 -11.52
N TYR A 312 -17.53 22.92 -10.73
CA TYR A 312 -18.04 24.23 -10.36
C TYR A 312 -18.19 25.16 -11.57
N LEU A 313 -17.22 25.19 -12.48
CA LEU A 313 -17.33 25.92 -13.76
C LEU A 313 -18.52 25.42 -14.58
N CYS A 314 -18.69 24.10 -14.72
CA CYS A 314 -19.85 23.53 -15.40
C CYS A 314 -21.17 23.98 -14.76
N GLY A 315 -21.25 24.00 -13.43
CA GLY A 315 -22.44 24.47 -12.70
C GLY A 315 -22.70 25.97 -12.77
N LEU A 316 -21.69 26.78 -13.09
CA LEU A 316 -21.88 28.20 -13.42
C LEU A 316 -22.42 28.42 -14.83
N LEU A 317 -22.16 27.48 -15.74
CA LEU A 317 -22.54 27.58 -17.16
C LEU A 317 -23.88 26.91 -17.47
N HIS A 318 -24.25 25.86 -16.74
CA HIS A 318 -25.47 25.09 -16.95
C HIS A 318 -26.25 24.85 -15.66
N PRO A 319 -27.60 24.90 -15.71
CA PRO A 319 -28.44 24.78 -14.53
C PRO A 319 -28.65 23.33 -14.07
N SER A 320 -28.47 22.33 -14.94
CA SER A 320 -28.76 20.93 -14.65
C SER A 320 -27.79 19.96 -15.33
N VAL A 321 -27.77 18.71 -14.83
CA VAL A 321 -26.97 17.63 -15.42
C VAL A 321 -27.38 17.36 -16.87
N ARG A 322 -28.68 17.42 -17.19
CA ARG A 322 -29.21 17.31 -18.56
C ARG A 322 -28.62 18.37 -19.49
N ALA A 323 -28.66 19.63 -19.07
CA ALA A 323 -28.13 20.73 -19.88
C ALA A 323 -26.63 20.54 -20.17
N LEU A 324 -25.86 20.07 -19.19
CA LEU A 324 -24.45 19.71 -19.39
C LEU A 324 -24.28 18.53 -20.37
N ALA A 325 -25.11 17.49 -20.26
CA ALA A 325 -25.03 16.30 -21.13
C ALA A 325 -25.35 16.60 -22.61
N GLU A 326 -26.20 17.59 -22.86
CA GLU A 326 -26.63 18.03 -24.21
C GLU A 326 -25.71 19.11 -24.81
N SER A 327 -24.70 19.55 -24.07
CA SER A 327 -23.79 20.63 -24.48
C SER A 327 -22.77 20.23 -25.54
N GLN A 328 -22.21 21.22 -26.23
CA GLN A 328 -21.06 21.06 -27.12
C GLN A 328 -19.75 21.46 -26.41
N ALA A 329 -18.74 20.60 -26.49
CA ALA A 329 -17.48 20.77 -25.76
C ALA A 329 -16.73 22.07 -26.11
N ALA A 330 -16.72 22.46 -27.38
CA ALA A 330 -16.08 23.70 -27.84
C ALA A 330 -16.81 24.97 -27.35
N GLU A 331 -18.13 24.89 -27.16
CA GLU A 331 -18.92 26.00 -26.61
C GLU A 331 -18.68 26.16 -25.11
N LEU A 332 -18.70 25.04 -24.37
CA LEU A 332 -18.33 25.00 -22.95
C LEU A 332 -16.92 25.54 -22.71
N SER A 333 -15.95 25.11 -23.51
CA SER A 333 -14.56 25.57 -23.43
C SER A 333 -14.46 27.09 -23.60
N ARG A 334 -15.08 27.65 -24.64
CA ARG A 334 -15.11 29.11 -24.86
C ARG A 334 -15.82 29.85 -23.74
N ALA A 335 -16.96 29.34 -23.28
CA ALA A 335 -17.75 29.97 -22.22
C ALA A 335 -17.03 29.94 -20.86
N ALA A 336 -16.37 28.82 -20.53
CA ALA A 336 -15.56 28.68 -19.32
C ALA A 336 -14.35 29.60 -19.36
N HIS A 337 -13.66 29.71 -20.51
CA HIS A 337 -12.55 30.65 -20.67
C HIS A 337 -13.00 32.10 -20.50
N ALA A 338 -14.10 32.50 -21.16
CA ALA A 338 -14.67 33.83 -20.97
C ALA A 338 -15.08 34.10 -19.52
N ARG A 339 -15.57 33.08 -18.80
CA ARG A 339 -15.89 33.18 -17.36
C ARG A 339 -14.63 33.42 -16.53
N ILE A 340 -13.56 32.65 -16.77
CA ILE A 340 -12.27 32.81 -16.10
C ILE A 340 -11.64 34.17 -16.39
N GLU A 341 -11.76 34.70 -17.61
CA GLU A 341 -11.26 36.03 -17.96
C GLU A 341 -12.01 37.15 -17.21
N ARG A 342 -13.35 37.06 -17.19
CA ARG A 342 -14.22 38.08 -16.59
C ARG A 342 -14.22 38.07 -15.06
N ASP A 343 -14.06 36.90 -14.44
CA ASP A 343 -14.11 36.75 -12.98
C ASP A 343 -12.72 36.64 -12.38
N ALA A 344 -12.14 37.80 -12.07
CA ALA A 344 -10.83 37.90 -11.46
C ALA A 344 -10.76 37.20 -10.08
N THR A 345 -11.87 37.20 -9.32
CA THR A 345 -11.94 36.56 -8.00
C THR A 345 -11.89 35.05 -8.13
N LEU A 346 -12.70 34.47 -9.01
CA LEU A 346 -12.69 33.04 -9.31
C LEU A 346 -11.31 32.59 -9.78
N ARG A 347 -10.72 33.31 -10.75
CA ARG A 347 -9.38 33.03 -11.25
C ARG A 347 -8.35 33.11 -10.13
N SER A 348 -8.39 34.17 -9.31
CA SER A 348 -7.49 34.36 -8.18
C SER A 348 -7.60 33.21 -7.16
N HIS A 349 -8.81 32.76 -6.81
CA HIS A 349 -9.01 31.66 -5.87
C HIS A 349 -8.39 30.35 -6.37
N ILE A 350 -8.63 29.98 -7.64
CA ILE A 350 -8.05 28.77 -8.24
C ILE A 350 -6.52 28.83 -8.20
N LEU A 351 -5.92 29.96 -8.61
CA LEU A 351 -4.48 30.12 -8.63
C LEU A 351 -3.85 30.17 -7.23
N SER A 352 -4.55 30.76 -6.25
CA SER A 352 -4.05 30.93 -4.87
C SER A 352 -3.95 29.61 -4.11
N VAL A 353 -4.78 28.62 -4.45
CA VAL A 353 -4.69 27.26 -3.90
C VAL A 353 -3.69 26.38 -4.68
N GLY A 354 -2.87 27.00 -5.54
CA GLY A 354 -1.78 26.34 -6.25
C GLY A 354 -2.21 25.61 -7.51
N ILE A 355 -3.39 25.88 -8.08
CA ILE A 355 -3.91 25.15 -9.23
C ILE A 355 -3.79 26.01 -10.50
N PRO A 356 -2.94 25.64 -11.46
CA PRO A 356 -2.90 26.32 -12.75
C PRO A 356 -4.19 26.13 -13.57
N ILE A 357 -4.44 27.05 -14.50
CA ILE A 357 -5.56 26.99 -15.44
C ILE A 357 -5.01 26.96 -16.87
N LEU A 358 -5.15 25.84 -17.56
CA LEU A 358 -4.73 25.66 -18.96
C LEU A 358 -5.79 26.25 -19.90
N THR A 359 -5.38 27.11 -20.84
CA THR A 359 -6.29 27.78 -21.79
C THR A 359 -6.82 26.84 -22.86
N PRO A 360 -7.91 27.20 -23.57
CA PRO A 360 -8.53 26.35 -24.59
C PRO A 360 -7.62 25.89 -25.72
N ASP A 361 -6.62 26.69 -26.10
CA ASP A 361 -5.63 26.35 -27.13
C ASP A 361 -4.59 25.33 -26.63
N GLY A 362 -4.49 25.09 -25.32
CA GLY A 362 -3.49 24.24 -24.71
C GLY A 362 -2.08 24.84 -24.69
N GLU A 363 -1.90 26.06 -25.16
CA GLU A 363 -0.58 26.68 -25.34
C GLU A 363 -0.23 27.67 -24.22
N ARG A 364 -1.22 28.13 -23.45
CA ARG A 364 -1.04 29.12 -22.37
C ARG A 364 -1.63 28.64 -21.05
N VAL A 365 -1.10 29.18 -19.95
CA VAL A 365 -1.54 28.81 -18.61
C VAL A 365 -1.59 30.04 -17.71
N TYR A 366 -2.68 30.18 -16.94
CA TYR A 366 -2.67 31.04 -15.77
C TYR A 366 -2.03 30.29 -14.62
N ARG A 367 -1.02 30.89 -13.97
CA ARG A 367 -0.34 30.27 -12.82
C ARG A 367 -0.20 31.24 -11.65
N GLY A 368 -0.35 30.72 -10.44
CA GLY A 368 0.00 31.41 -9.21
C GLY A 368 1.50 31.31 -8.88
N GLY A 369 1.89 31.87 -7.75
CA GLY A 369 3.27 31.76 -7.23
C GLY A 369 3.63 30.34 -6.76
N GLN A 370 2.63 29.59 -6.31
CA GLN A 370 2.74 28.18 -5.95
C GLN A 370 1.99 27.32 -6.97
N VAL A 371 2.48 26.10 -7.20
CA VAL A 371 1.87 25.13 -8.12
C VAL A 371 1.90 23.76 -7.46
N ALA A 372 0.72 23.20 -7.19
CA ALA A 372 0.55 21.94 -6.47
C ALA A 372 1.02 20.73 -7.30
N VAL A 373 0.78 20.75 -8.62
CA VAL A 373 1.33 19.77 -9.57
C VAL A 373 2.25 20.50 -10.53
N PRO A 374 3.57 20.47 -10.34
CA PRO A 374 4.48 21.08 -11.30
C PRO A 374 4.37 20.40 -12.66
N ALA A 375 4.68 21.14 -13.73
CA ALA A 375 4.91 20.52 -15.02
C ALA A 375 6.07 19.52 -14.88
N ASP A 376 5.90 18.30 -15.37
CA ASP A 376 6.99 17.31 -15.42
C ASP A 376 7.97 17.75 -16.52
N GLY A 377 8.85 18.70 -16.19
CA GLY A 377 9.80 19.34 -17.11
C GLY A 377 11.21 18.75 -17.06
N GLY A 378 11.41 17.61 -16.40
CA GLY A 378 12.68 16.86 -16.49
C GLY A 378 12.71 16.02 -17.76
N ASP A 379 13.76 16.18 -18.58
CA ASP A 379 14.05 15.43 -19.82
C ASP A 379 12.91 15.38 -20.87
N GLY A 380 12.51 16.54 -21.39
CA GLY A 380 11.77 16.63 -22.66
C GLY A 380 10.28 16.25 -22.63
N GLY A 381 9.70 16.08 -21.43
CA GLY A 381 8.27 15.84 -21.25
C GLY A 381 7.40 17.05 -21.61
N ASP A 382 6.20 16.78 -22.12
CA ASP A 382 5.18 17.80 -22.38
C ASP A 382 4.63 18.36 -21.06
N PRO A 383 4.78 19.67 -20.75
CA PRO A 383 4.24 20.29 -19.54
C PRO A 383 2.74 20.08 -19.36
N ARG A 384 1.98 19.89 -20.45
CA ARG A 384 0.53 19.66 -20.44
C ARG A 384 0.15 18.32 -19.81
N SER A 385 1.09 17.39 -19.67
CA SER A 385 0.90 16.12 -18.97
C SER A 385 0.56 16.28 -17.47
N ALA A 386 0.83 17.45 -16.88
CA ALA A 386 0.40 17.79 -15.53
C ALA A 386 -1.11 18.11 -15.41
N ALA A 387 -1.76 18.52 -16.50
CA ALA A 387 -3.14 18.98 -16.45
C ALA A 387 -4.15 17.91 -16.00
N PRO A 388 -4.09 16.65 -16.49
CA PRO A 388 -4.95 15.58 -15.98
C PRO A 388 -4.76 15.28 -14.48
N ARG A 389 -3.55 15.52 -13.94
CA ARG A 389 -3.19 15.24 -12.54
C ARG A 389 -3.65 16.30 -11.56
N GLY A 390 -3.92 17.54 -12.01
CA GLY A 390 -4.37 18.57 -11.07
C GLY A 390 -4.56 19.98 -11.57
N TRP A 391 -4.39 20.30 -12.85
CA TRP A 391 -4.68 21.67 -13.33
C TRP A 391 -6.12 21.77 -13.79
N VAL A 392 -6.76 22.93 -13.63
CA VAL A 392 -8.04 23.19 -14.29
C VAL A 392 -7.78 23.26 -15.79
N ASP A 393 -8.43 22.40 -16.57
CA ASP A 393 -8.18 22.26 -18.00
C ASP A 393 -9.38 22.77 -18.79
N LEU A 394 -9.20 23.90 -19.48
CA LEU A 394 -10.26 24.54 -20.24
C LEU A 394 -10.37 24.06 -21.68
N ARG A 395 -9.56 23.08 -22.10
CA ARG A 395 -9.60 22.59 -23.48
C ARG A 395 -10.90 21.85 -23.78
N PRO A 396 -11.38 21.86 -25.03
CA PRO A 396 -12.59 21.14 -25.41
C PRO A 396 -12.58 19.65 -25.03
N GLU A 397 -11.43 18.98 -25.11
CA GLU A 397 -11.34 17.55 -24.77
C GLU A 397 -11.74 17.28 -23.30
N GLN A 398 -11.31 18.15 -22.37
CA GLN A 398 -11.64 18.02 -20.95
C GLN A 398 -13.15 18.21 -20.71
N PHE A 399 -13.78 19.19 -21.36
CA PHE A 399 -15.24 19.37 -21.25
C PHE A 399 -15.99 18.21 -21.91
N GLY A 400 -15.44 17.58 -22.94
CA GLY A 400 -15.96 16.34 -23.51
C GLY A 400 -16.04 15.21 -22.48
N ILE A 401 -15.06 15.11 -21.59
CA ILE A 401 -15.08 14.15 -20.46
C ILE A 401 -16.24 14.48 -19.51
N TRP A 402 -16.43 15.74 -19.13
CA TRP A 402 -17.56 16.14 -18.26
C TRP A 402 -18.94 15.92 -18.88
N ILE A 403 -19.09 16.17 -20.19
CA ILE A 403 -20.32 15.83 -20.93
C ILE A 403 -20.57 14.32 -20.87
N THR A 404 -19.52 13.51 -21.07
CA THR A 404 -19.61 12.04 -21.03
C THR A 404 -20.00 11.55 -19.64
N ARG A 405 -19.41 12.12 -18.59
CA ARG A 405 -19.77 11.86 -17.19
C ARG A 405 -21.24 12.19 -16.91
N ALA A 406 -21.70 13.36 -17.35
CA ALA A 406 -23.09 13.78 -17.16
C ALA A 406 -24.08 12.82 -17.85
N ARG A 407 -23.77 12.39 -19.08
CA ARG A 407 -24.56 11.38 -19.80
C ARG A 407 -24.62 10.05 -19.05
N GLU A 408 -23.49 9.59 -18.53
CA GLU A 408 -23.46 8.34 -17.76
C GLU A 408 -24.22 8.45 -16.42
N MET A 409 -24.13 9.59 -15.72
CA MET A 409 -24.92 9.85 -14.50
C MET A 409 -26.43 9.75 -14.80
N ILE A 410 -26.90 10.37 -15.89
CA ILE A 410 -28.30 10.30 -16.34
C ILE A 410 -28.68 8.86 -16.68
N ALA A 411 -27.86 8.16 -17.46
CA ALA A 411 -28.12 6.79 -17.86
C ALA A 411 -28.21 5.86 -16.64
N GLN A 412 -27.37 6.05 -15.62
CA GLN A 412 -27.45 5.33 -14.35
C GLN A 412 -28.74 5.62 -13.58
N ALA A 413 -29.18 6.87 -13.52
CA ALA A 413 -30.45 7.23 -12.88
C ALA A 413 -31.65 6.59 -13.60
N GLU A 414 -31.68 6.64 -14.93
CA GLU A 414 -32.74 6.01 -15.72
C GLU A 414 -32.75 4.48 -15.62
N ARG A 415 -31.58 3.83 -15.63
CA ARG A 415 -31.49 2.38 -15.41
C ARG A 415 -32.10 1.98 -14.07
N ARG A 416 -31.84 2.76 -13.01
CA ARG A 416 -32.42 2.52 -11.68
C ARG A 416 -33.93 2.73 -11.65
N ALA A 417 -34.43 3.81 -12.25
CA ALA A 417 -35.87 4.07 -12.33
C ALA A 417 -36.63 2.97 -13.10
N ARG A 418 -35.97 2.29 -14.06
CA ARG A 418 -36.54 1.15 -14.79
C ARG A 418 -36.50 -0.17 -14.01
N CYS A 419 -35.63 -0.29 -13.00
CA CYS A 419 -35.46 -1.49 -12.18
C CYS A 419 -36.15 -1.42 -10.82
N SER A 420 -36.77 -0.28 -10.46
CA SER A 420 -37.41 -0.11 -9.16
C SER A 420 -38.79 -0.77 -9.12
N ASP A 421 -38.80 -2.11 -9.06
CA ASP A 421 -39.95 -2.84 -8.50
C ASP A 421 -39.85 -2.76 -6.95
N GLU A 422 -40.58 -1.81 -6.38
CA GLU A 422 -41.21 -1.79 -5.04
C GLU A 422 -40.42 -2.05 -3.73
N SER A 423 -39.10 -2.19 -3.72
CA SER A 423 -38.33 -2.32 -2.46
C SER A 423 -37.61 -1.01 -2.06
N GLY A 424 -38.02 -0.40 -0.94
CA GLY A 424 -37.39 0.80 -0.37
C GLY A 424 -35.96 0.59 0.16
N SER A 425 -35.44 -0.65 0.15
CA SER A 425 -34.08 -0.98 0.62
C SER A 425 -32.99 -0.73 -0.44
N ASP A 426 -33.35 -0.60 -1.72
CA ASP A 426 -32.42 -0.42 -2.83
C ASP A 426 -32.36 1.04 -3.34
N VAL A 427 -32.85 1.98 -2.52
CA VAL A 427 -32.83 3.40 -2.85
C VAL A 427 -31.42 3.96 -2.69
N ASP A 428 -30.78 4.30 -3.80
CA ASP A 428 -29.54 5.09 -3.80
C ASP A 428 -29.85 6.57 -3.56
N TRP A 429 -29.87 6.97 -2.30
CA TRP A 429 -30.05 8.36 -1.85
C TRP A 429 -28.97 9.33 -2.35
N THR A 430 -27.92 8.84 -3.00
CA THR A 430 -26.83 9.66 -3.55
C THR A 430 -26.86 9.74 -5.08
N ALA A 431 -27.80 9.06 -5.74
CA ALA A 431 -27.96 9.07 -7.19
C ALA A 431 -28.12 10.50 -7.74
N ILE A 432 -27.46 10.79 -8.85
CA ILE A 432 -27.56 12.08 -9.57
C ILE A 432 -28.59 11.94 -10.69
N GLY A 433 -29.67 12.71 -10.61
CA GLY A 433 -30.72 12.76 -11.63
C GLY A 433 -30.42 13.74 -12.77
N ALA A 434 -31.21 13.66 -13.84
CA ALA A 434 -31.05 14.54 -15.00
C ALA A 434 -31.36 16.01 -14.70
N ASP A 435 -32.34 16.24 -13.83
CA ASP A 435 -32.81 17.59 -13.49
C ASP A 435 -32.14 18.13 -12.21
N ASP A 436 -31.22 17.36 -11.62
CA ASP A 436 -30.42 17.79 -10.48
C ASP A 436 -29.47 18.95 -10.88
N PRO A 437 -29.16 19.87 -9.95
CA PRO A 437 -28.12 20.85 -10.16
C PRO A 437 -26.73 20.20 -10.19
N ILE A 438 -25.79 20.85 -10.87
CA ILE A 438 -24.39 20.42 -10.90
C ILE A 438 -23.72 20.83 -9.58
N GLU A 439 -23.57 19.85 -8.68
CA GLU A 439 -22.89 20.05 -7.39
C GLU A 439 -21.48 19.45 -7.41
N PRO A 440 -20.42 20.26 -7.18
CA PRO A 440 -19.03 19.79 -7.28
C PRO A 440 -18.72 18.56 -6.43
N ALA A 441 -19.18 18.56 -5.18
CA ALA A 441 -18.95 17.44 -4.27
C ALA A 441 -19.63 16.14 -4.75
N ARG A 442 -20.84 16.22 -5.32
CA ARG A 442 -21.54 15.04 -5.86
C ARG A 442 -20.84 14.51 -7.11
N PHE A 443 -20.41 15.40 -8.01
CA PHE A 443 -19.69 15.03 -9.23
C PHE A 443 -18.32 14.40 -8.92
N ALA A 444 -17.54 15.00 -8.02
CA ALA A 444 -16.25 14.43 -7.59
C ALA A 444 -16.45 13.06 -6.89
N THR A 445 -17.46 12.94 -6.02
CA THR A 445 -17.80 11.66 -5.38
C THR A 445 -18.19 10.60 -6.40
N TRP A 446 -18.95 10.97 -7.43
CA TRP A 446 -19.32 10.07 -8.53
C TRP A 446 -18.08 9.58 -9.29
N VAL A 447 -17.15 10.48 -9.62
CA VAL A 447 -15.87 10.11 -10.28
C VAL A 447 -15.10 9.10 -9.43
N PHE A 448 -14.95 9.37 -8.13
CA PHE A 448 -14.26 8.47 -7.21
C PHE A 448 -14.93 7.09 -7.10
N ARG A 449 -16.26 7.06 -7.11
CA ARG A 449 -17.03 5.82 -7.01
C ARG A 449 -16.95 4.99 -8.29
N PHE A 450 -17.18 5.60 -9.45
CA PHE A 450 -17.43 4.87 -10.70
C PHE A 450 -16.23 4.83 -11.65
N GLU A 451 -15.45 5.90 -11.75
CA GLU A 451 -14.23 5.92 -12.58
C GLU A 451 -13.06 5.30 -11.83
N ASP A 452 -12.81 5.77 -10.60
CA ASP A 452 -11.64 5.33 -9.82
C ASP A 452 -11.91 4.04 -9.04
N ARG A 453 -13.18 3.58 -8.98
CA ARG A 453 -13.63 2.40 -8.24
C ARG A 453 -13.20 2.42 -6.76
N GLY A 454 -13.16 3.60 -6.16
CA GLY A 454 -12.69 3.85 -4.80
C GLY A 454 -13.77 3.76 -3.72
N GLU A 455 -14.86 3.03 -3.97
CA GLU A 455 -15.95 2.90 -2.99
C GLU A 455 -15.48 2.14 -1.74
N ARG A 456 -15.94 2.58 -0.57
CA ARG A 456 -15.68 1.85 0.68
C ARG A 456 -16.53 0.58 0.74
N ILE A 457 -15.89 -0.59 0.72
CA ILE A 457 -16.58 -1.90 0.78
C ILE A 457 -16.85 -2.42 2.20
N LYS A 458 -16.03 -2.04 3.20
CA LYS A 458 -16.18 -2.46 4.61
C LYS A 458 -16.45 -1.26 5.51
N ARG A 459 -17.55 -1.27 6.28
CA ARG A 459 -17.94 -0.17 7.17
C ARG A 459 -17.42 -0.35 8.57
#